data_AF-A0AAD4MMY2-F1
#
_entry.id   AF-A0AAD4MMY2-F1
#
_cell.length_a   1.000
_cell.length_b   1.000
_cell.length_c   1.000
_cell.angle_alpha   90.00
_cell.angle_beta   90.00
_cell.angle_gamma   90.00
#
_symmetry.space_group_name_H-M   'P 1'
#
loop_
_entity.id
_entity.type
_entity.pdbx_description
1 polymer ?
#
loop_
_entity_poly.entity_id
_entity_poly.type
_entity_poly.pdbx_seq_one_letter_code
_entity_poly.pdbx_strand_id
1 'polypeptide(L)'
;MDSTSVSGTEEGTIRCRIQYINDLDPFLQSTNSLTREPMKPLLYPMNLHTPVGEQLPDIIRQLKAPQKPGDAALQLSPTASGDLGSLLDSDLSLSEQPDELQVLQNDP
;
A
#
# COMPACT_ATOMS: atom_id res chain seq x y z
N MET A 1 -29.95 13.78 13.44
CA MET A 1 -29.10 13.05 14.39
C MET A 1 -29.10 11.60 13.95
N ASP A 2 -27.91 11.04 13.86
CA ASP A 2 -27.54 9.65 13.53
C ASP A 2 -27.53 9.20 12.06
N SER A 3 -26.32 9.08 11.52
CA SER A 3 -25.82 7.90 10.78
C SER A 3 -24.33 8.09 10.59
N THR A 4 -23.56 7.60 11.55
CA THR A 4 -22.10 7.63 11.60
C THR A 4 -21.52 6.81 10.44
N SER A 5 -20.89 7.47 9.47
CA SER A 5 -20.00 6.80 8.51
C SER A 5 -18.65 6.60 9.19
N VAL A 6 -18.50 5.50 9.93
CA VAL A 6 -17.20 5.09 10.46
C VAL A 6 -16.38 4.54 9.29
N SER A 7 -15.66 5.41 8.59
CA SER A 7 -14.51 4.99 7.81
C SER A 7 -13.51 4.32 8.77
N GLY A 8 -13.11 3.08 8.47
CA GLY A 8 -12.47 2.16 9.39
C GLY A 8 -11.05 2.54 9.82
N THR A 9 -10.92 3.55 10.67
CA THR A 9 -9.72 3.82 11.47
C THR A 9 -9.93 3.31 12.90
N GLU A 10 -9.30 2.19 13.21
CA GLU A 10 -9.19 1.71 14.59
C GLU A 10 -8.03 2.50 15.25
N GLU A 11 -8.36 3.63 15.88
CA GLU A 11 -7.56 4.54 16.74
C GLU A 11 -6.02 4.65 16.53
N GLY A 12 -5.53 4.46 15.31
CA GLY A 12 -4.09 4.40 14.99
C GLY A 12 -3.71 3.47 13.84
N THR A 13 -4.67 2.77 13.24
CA THR A 13 -4.45 1.93 12.05
C THR A 13 -5.46 2.20 10.95
N ILE A 14 -5.07 1.97 9.70
CA ILE A 14 -5.94 1.98 8.52
C ILE A 14 -5.86 0.62 7.82
N ARG A 15 -7.00 0.06 7.41
CA ARG A 15 -7.02 -1.17 6.62
C ARG A 15 -6.92 -0.82 5.14
N CYS A 16 -5.82 -1.20 4.49
CA CYS A 16 -5.60 -0.98 3.07
C CYS A 16 -5.34 -2.29 2.32
N ARG A 17 -5.57 -2.28 1.00
CA ARG A 17 -5.26 -3.42 0.13
C ARG A 17 -3.81 -3.33 -0.31
N ILE A 18 -3.06 -4.41 -0.14
CA ILE A 18 -1.65 -4.53 -0.56
C ILE A 18 -1.49 -5.61 -1.62
N GLN A 19 -0.57 -5.37 -2.55
CA GLN A 19 -0.25 -6.31 -3.62
C GLN A 19 1.21 -6.14 -4.04
N TYR A 20 1.89 -7.25 -4.32
CA TYR A 20 3.25 -7.24 -4.83
C TYR A 20 3.23 -7.12 -6.36
N ILE A 21 4.12 -6.31 -6.91
CA ILE A 21 4.39 -6.22 -8.35
C ILE A 21 5.82 -6.68 -8.56
N ASN A 22 6.01 -7.68 -9.41
CA ASN A 22 7.35 -8.04 -9.86
C ASN A 22 7.77 -7.15 -11.02
N ASP A 23 8.63 -6.18 -10.75
CA ASP A 23 9.18 -5.20 -11.69
C ASP A 23 10.64 -5.47 -12.07
N LEU A 24 11.17 -6.67 -11.76
CA LEU A 24 12.56 -7.07 -12.04
C LEU A 24 12.90 -7.10 -13.54
N ASP A 25 11.90 -7.22 -14.42
CA ASP A 25 12.10 -7.15 -15.87
C ASP A 25 11.32 -5.96 -16.45
N PRO A 26 12.01 -4.86 -16.83
CA PRO A 26 11.37 -3.67 -17.38
C PRO A 26 10.74 -3.88 -18.76
N PHE A 27 10.99 -5.03 -19.43
CA PHE A 27 10.43 -5.36 -20.73
C PHE A 27 9.22 -6.30 -20.66
N LEU A 28 8.93 -6.89 -19.51
CA LEU A 28 7.65 -7.56 -19.29
C LEU A 28 6.56 -6.49 -19.28
N GLN A 29 5.74 -6.48 -20.33
CA GLN A 29 4.65 -5.52 -20.47
C GLN A 29 3.78 -5.53 -19.21
N SER A 30 3.63 -4.34 -18.64
CA SER A 30 2.77 -3.94 -17.53
C SER A 30 1.27 -4.13 -17.85
N THR A 31 0.87 -5.31 -18.30
CA THR A 31 -0.53 -5.73 -18.22
C THR A 31 -0.82 -5.97 -16.75
N ASN A 32 -1.34 -4.92 -16.11
CA ASN A 32 -1.60 -4.69 -14.69
C ASN A 32 -2.18 -5.87 -13.87
N SER A 33 -2.61 -6.97 -14.49
CA SER A 33 -3.25 -8.09 -13.81
C SER A 33 -2.42 -9.37 -13.72
N LEU A 34 -1.37 -9.56 -14.55
CA LEU A 34 -0.61 -10.82 -14.61
C LEU A 34 0.72 -10.80 -13.83
N THR A 35 1.22 -9.61 -13.48
CA THR A 35 2.46 -9.43 -12.68
C THR A 35 2.18 -9.09 -11.22
N ARG A 36 0.91 -9.05 -10.84
CA ARG A 36 0.43 -8.69 -9.50
C ARG A 36 0.13 -9.92 -8.68
N GLU A 37 0.92 -10.16 -7.64
CA GLU A 37 0.82 -11.32 -6.77
C GLU A 37 0.50 -10.91 -5.33
N PRO A 38 -0.42 -11.59 -4.63
CA PRO A 38 -1.44 -12.52 -5.16
C PRO A 38 -2.47 -11.79 -6.06
N MET A 39 -3.15 -12.51 -6.96
CA MET A 39 -4.17 -11.91 -7.87
C MET A 39 -5.29 -11.16 -7.15
N LYS A 40 -5.56 -11.52 -5.88
CA LYS A 40 -6.45 -10.78 -4.98
C LYS A 40 -5.61 -10.01 -3.98
N PRO A 41 -5.69 -8.67 -3.92
CA PRO A 41 -4.99 -7.90 -2.90
C PRO A 41 -5.31 -8.40 -1.48
N LEU A 42 -4.30 -8.40 -0.61
CA LEU A 42 -4.48 -8.76 0.80
C LEU A 42 -4.89 -7.51 1.60
N LEU A 43 -5.79 -7.66 2.56
CA LEU A 43 -6.12 -6.57 3.47
C LEU A 43 -5.06 -6.51 4.58
N TYR A 44 -4.43 -5.36 4.76
CA TYR A 44 -3.37 -5.14 5.73
C TYR A 44 -3.71 -3.97 6.66
N PRO A 45 -3.63 -4.15 8.00
CA PRO A 45 -3.81 -3.06 8.95
C PRO A 45 -2.50 -2.27 9.09
N MET A 46 -2.34 -1.22 8.32
CA MET A 46 -1.16 -0.35 8.38
C MET A 46 -1.26 0.58 9.59
N ASN A 47 -0.17 0.68 10.37
CA ASN A 47 -0.07 1.58 11.50
C ASN A 47 0.22 3.01 11.01
N LEU A 48 -0.55 3.97 11.51
CA LEU A 48 -0.45 5.37 11.11
C LEU A 48 0.77 6.09 11.69
N HIS A 49 1.32 5.61 12.80
CA HIS A 49 2.37 6.28 13.58
C HIS A 49 3.71 5.53 13.57
N THR A 50 3.76 4.37 12.91
CA THR A 50 5.02 3.63 12.68
C THR A 50 5.57 3.99 11.30
N PRO A 51 6.88 4.24 11.15
CA PRO A 51 7.49 4.48 9.85
C PRO A 51 7.16 3.37 8.85
N VAL A 52 6.95 3.74 7.58
CA VAL A 52 6.55 2.79 6.53
C VAL A 52 7.60 1.69 6.34
N GLY A 53 8.89 2.04 6.38
CA GLY A 53 10.00 1.11 6.23
C GLY A 53 10.07 0.06 7.35
N GLU A 54 9.67 0.42 8.57
CA GLU A 54 9.64 -0.53 9.70
C GLU A 54 8.53 -1.58 9.55
N GLN A 55 7.46 -1.27 8.83
CA GLN A 55 6.35 -2.18 8.56
C GLN A 55 6.61 -3.08 7.33
N LEU A 56 7.57 -2.71 6.49
CA LEU A 56 7.85 -3.35 5.21
C LEU A 56 8.25 -4.84 5.31
N PRO A 57 9.07 -5.29 6.27
CA PRO A 57 9.38 -6.71 6.43
C PRO A 57 8.14 -7.58 6.66
N ASP A 58 7.18 -7.06 7.43
CA ASP A 58 5.93 -7.74 7.73
C ASP A 58 5.02 -7.79 6.50
N ILE A 59 4.93 -6.70 5.75
CA ILE A 59 4.19 -6.63 4.48
C ILE A 59 4.75 -7.63 3.46
N ILE A 60 6.08 -7.69 3.28
CA ILE A 60 6.75 -8.64 2.39
C ILE A 60 6.43 -10.08 2.79
N ARG A 61 6.49 -10.38 4.10
CA ARG A 61 6.14 -11.71 4.63
C ARG A 61 4.69 -12.08 4.32
N GLN A 62 3.75 -11.15 4.46
CA GLN A 62 2.33 -11.40 4.16
C GLN A 62 2.08 -11.64 2.67
N LEU A 63 2.71 -10.84 1.81
CA LEU A 63 2.63 -11.00 0.36
C LEU A 63 3.40 -12.21 -0.16
N LYS A 64 4.24 -12.84 0.69
CA LYS A 64 5.21 -13.87 0.29
C LYS A 64 6.12 -13.39 -0.85
N ALA A 65 6.43 -12.10 -0.86
CA ALA A 65 7.24 -11.51 -1.92
C ALA A 65 8.70 -12.01 -1.80
N PRO A 66 9.39 -12.29 -2.92
CA PRO A 66 10.74 -12.85 -2.92
C PRO A 66 11.83 -11.82 -2.60
N GLN A 67 11.49 -10.53 -2.61
CA GLN A 67 12.41 -9.41 -2.42
C GLN A 67 12.83 -9.20 -0.95
N LYS A 68 14.03 -8.65 -0.75
CA LYS A 68 14.48 -8.23 0.59
C LYS A 68 13.83 -6.90 0.96
N PRO A 69 13.63 -6.62 2.27
CA PRO A 69 13.04 -5.35 2.70
C PRO A 69 13.76 -4.09 2.21
N GLY A 70 15.10 -4.11 2.12
CA GLY A 70 15.87 -2.96 1.64
C GLY A 70 15.79 -2.72 0.13
N ASP A 71 15.26 -3.68 -0.64
CA ASP A 71 15.13 -3.61 -2.09
C ASP A 71 13.66 -3.39 -2.52
N ALA A 72 12.76 -3.12 -1.56
CA ALA A 72 11.34 -2.95 -1.78
C ALA A 72 10.90 -1.51 -1.49
N ALA A 73 9.88 -1.05 -2.20
CA ALA A 73 9.20 0.21 -1.94
C ALA A 73 7.69 0.00 -1.94
N LEU A 74 6.96 0.90 -1.28
CA LEU A 74 5.50 0.93 -1.36
C LEU A 74 5.04 2.08 -2.25
N GLN A 75 4.10 1.77 -3.13
CA GLN A 75 3.47 2.73 -4.02
C GLN A 75 1.96 2.70 -3.78
N LEU A 76 1.33 3.87 -3.77
CA LEU A 76 -0.13 3.93 -3.85
C LEU A 76 -0.60 3.32 -5.18
N SER A 77 -1.73 2.62 -5.14
CA SER A 77 -2.29 2.05 -6.37
C SER A 77 -2.64 3.16 -7.36
N PRO A 78 -2.37 2.99 -8.67
CA PRO A 78 -2.78 3.92 -9.70
C PRO A 78 -4.27 4.27 -9.60
N THR A 79 -4.60 5.54 -9.75
CA THR A 79 -5.99 5.99 -9.88
C THR A 79 -6.57 5.48 -11.20
N ALA A 80 -7.90 5.44 -11.31
CA ALA A 80 -8.60 5.03 -12.53
C ALA A 80 -8.22 5.87 -13.78
N SER A 81 -7.60 7.05 -13.58
CA SER A 81 -7.02 7.89 -14.64
C SER A 81 -5.77 7.30 -15.31
N GLY A 82 -5.17 6.25 -14.73
CA GLY A 82 -3.97 5.59 -15.27
C GLY A 82 -2.66 6.25 -14.84
N ASP A 83 -2.70 7.25 -13.96
CA ASP A 83 -1.51 7.88 -13.39
C ASP A 83 -0.85 6.92 -12.38
N LEU A 84 0.48 6.82 -12.42
CA LEU A 84 1.25 6.10 -11.42
C LEU A 84 1.06 6.76 -10.05
N GLY A 85 0.66 5.99 -9.03
CA GLY A 85 0.50 6.51 -7.67
C GLY A 85 1.84 6.96 -7.07
N SER A 86 1.81 7.80 -6.04
CA SER A 86 3.02 8.25 -5.35
C SER A 86 3.70 7.10 -4.60
N LEU A 87 5.02 7.18 -4.49
CA LEU A 87 5.81 6.33 -3.62
C LEU A 87 5.71 6.85 -2.19
N LEU A 88 5.53 5.94 -1.23
CA LEU A 88 5.56 6.28 0.19
C LEU A 88 7.02 6.49 0.63
N ASP A 89 7.24 7.54 1.42
CA ASP A 89 8.51 7.73 2.13
C ASP A 89 8.63 6.66 3.23
N SER A 90 9.72 5.88 3.17
CA SER A 90 9.99 4.78 4.09
C SER A 90 10.47 5.25 5.46
N ASP A 91 11.02 6.46 5.55
CA ASP A 91 11.53 7.04 6.80
C ASP A 91 10.41 7.71 7.62
N LEU A 92 9.24 7.94 7.02
CA LEU A 92 8.09 8.60 7.64
C LEU A 92 6.94 7.63 7.91
N SER A 93 6.12 7.94 8.90
CA SER A 93 4.82 7.27 9.11
C SER A 93 3.76 7.78 8.12
N LEU A 94 2.64 7.07 7.99
CA LEU A 94 1.52 7.55 7.16
C LEU A 94 0.91 8.85 7.73
N SER A 95 0.91 9.04 9.05
CA SER A 95 0.39 10.27 9.66
C SER A 95 1.23 11.51 9.33
N GLU A 96 2.49 11.31 8.94
CA GLU A 96 3.42 12.35 8.49
C GLU A 96 3.35 12.59 6.97
N GLN A 97 2.53 11.81 6.26
CA GLN A 97 2.31 11.87 4.80
C GLN A 97 0.80 12.04 4.52
N PRO A 98 0.22 13.23 4.81
CA PRO A 98 -1.23 13.42 4.86
C PRO A 98 -1.92 13.31 3.49
N ASP A 99 -1.24 13.67 2.40
CA ASP A 99 -1.78 13.57 1.05
C ASP A 99 -1.96 12.10 0.65
N GLU A 100 -0.97 11.26 0.93
CA GLU A 100 -0.99 9.82 0.71
C GLU A 100 -2.03 9.13 1.59
N LEU A 101 -2.10 9.50 2.87
CA LEU A 101 -3.08 8.98 3.80
C LEU A 101 -4.51 9.30 3.34
N GLN A 102 -4.74 10.51 2.84
CA GLN A 102 -6.03 10.92 2.31
C GLN A 102 -6.44 10.08 1.09
N VAL A 103 -5.50 9.70 0.23
CA VAL A 103 -5.76 8.78 -0.90
C VAL A 103 -6.20 7.41 -0.39
N LEU A 104 -5.50 6.84 0.60
CA LEU A 104 -5.86 5.54 1.19
C LEU A 104 -7.23 5.56 1.89
N GLN A 105 -7.59 6.68 2.52
CA GLN A 105 -8.91 6.84 3.16
C GLN A 105 -10.05 6.98 2.15
N ASN A 106 -9.74 7.42 0.93
CA ASN A 106 -10.71 7.61 -0.15
C ASN A 106 -10.85 6.37 -1.06
N ASP A 107 -10.05 5.32 -0.85
CA ASP A 107 -10.18 4.03 -1.57
C ASP A 107 -11.35 3.20 -0.97
N PRO A 108 -12.39 2.88 -1.77
CA PRO A 108 -13.60 2.19 -1.29
C PRO A 108 -13.48 0.67 -1.02
#